data_AF-A0A3M1P874-F1
#
_entry.id   AF-A0A3M1P874-F1
#
_cell.length_a   1.000
_cell.length_b   1.000
_cell.length_c   1.000
_cell.angle_alpha   90.00
_cell.angle_beta   90.00
_cell.angle_gamma   90.00
#
_symmetry.space_group_name_H-M   'P 1'
#
loop_
_entity.id
_entity.type
_entity.pdbx_description
1 polymer ?
#
loop_
_entity_poly.entity_id
_entity_poly.type
_entity_poly.pdbx_seq_one_letter_code
_entity_poly.pdbx_strand_id
1 'polypeptide(L)'
;MQTKGVKFGAAEEGYVLFVVPGSDNAPASEEAVPALASLQRVLLGLKNGLVLNLANQADFQLKVEPDYHQWAGTYAHHIDSRQLRAEALVDVDLFWRKVKARAASRGLVVRRDQPDVQRAEVECHGFRVPFNLYREIACMVFSARHMEDEITEFLARIKAACEMLTHYYLEFAGIFAQHTVFIGDHHFVVSRGDDVRVPGLNYWSLIGSSNPDFTFWLGVDAVKRFLAAREKTARPMN
;
A
#
# COMPACT_ATOMS: atom_id res chain seq x y z
N MET A 1 -11.15 26.91 33.64
CA MET A 1 -9.87 26.32 33.17
C MET A 1 -10.21 24.99 32.53
N GLN A 2 -10.19 24.90 31.20
CA GLN A 2 -10.45 23.66 30.47
C GLN A 2 -9.13 22.89 30.35
N THR A 3 -9.07 21.68 30.91
CA THR A 3 -8.01 20.70 30.69
C THR A 3 -7.94 20.38 29.20
N LYS A 4 -6.94 20.92 28.49
CA LYS A 4 -6.63 20.58 27.09
C LYS A 4 -5.92 19.21 27.06
N GLY A 5 -6.64 18.18 27.50
CA GLY A 5 -6.17 16.81 27.55
C GLY A 5 -6.07 16.18 26.16
N VAL A 6 -5.21 15.18 26.09
CA VAL A 6 -5.14 14.13 25.06
C VAL A 6 -6.48 13.97 24.34
N LYS A 7 -6.54 14.34 23.06
CA LYS A 7 -7.70 14.03 22.22
C LYS A 7 -7.59 12.57 21.80
N PHE A 8 -8.35 11.70 22.47
CA PHE A 8 -8.56 10.34 22.01
C PHE A 8 -9.39 10.39 20.72
N GLY A 9 -8.72 10.28 19.58
CA GLY A 9 -9.39 9.88 18.34
C GLY A 9 -10.01 8.50 18.56
N ALA A 10 -11.29 8.36 18.20
CA ALA A 10 -12.15 7.25 18.62
C ALA A 10 -11.50 5.87 18.42
N ALA A 11 -11.38 5.12 19.53
CA ALA A 11 -10.99 3.70 19.54
C ALA A 11 -11.92 2.80 18.70
N GLU A 12 -13.03 3.33 18.19
CA GLU A 12 -14.02 2.62 17.37
C GLU A 12 -13.53 2.33 15.94
N GLU A 13 -12.41 2.91 15.50
CA GLU A 13 -11.88 2.72 14.14
C GLU A 13 -10.62 1.85 14.06
N GLY A 14 -10.14 1.32 15.19
CA GLY A 14 -8.96 0.46 15.23
C GLY A 14 -7.63 1.17 15.02
N TYR A 15 -7.59 2.49 15.24
CA TYR A 15 -6.35 3.20 15.51
C TYR A 15 -6.50 4.17 16.68
N VAL A 16 -5.40 4.45 17.36
CA VAL A 16 -5.34 5.44 18.45
C VAL A 16 -4.30 6.48 18.08
N LEU A 17 -4.72 7.74 18.01
CA LEU A 17 -3.84 8.89 17.83
C LEU A 17 -3.46 9.47 19.19
N PHE A 18 -2.17 9.53 19.46
CA PHE A 18 -1.56 10.20 20.59
C PHE A 18 -1.02 11.55 20.11
N VAL A 19 -1.42 12.64 20.76
CA VAL A 19 -0.83 13.95 20.54
C VAL A 19 -0.33 14.45 21.90
N VAL A 20 0.98 14.66 22.01
CA VAL A 20 1.58 15.26 23.21
C VAL A 20 1.45 16.78 23.07
N PRO A 21 0.69 17.46 23.94
CA PRO A 21 0.55 18.91 23.87
C PRO A 21 1.93 19.57 24.01
N GLY A 22 2.29 20.42 23.05
CA GLY A 22 3.58 21.11 23.04
C GLY A 22 3.68 22.27 24.03
N SER A 23 3.32 22.08 25.30
CA SER A 23 3.51 23.12 26.31
C SER A 23 4.87 22.96 26.99
N ASP A 24 5.65 24.03 27.04
CA ASP A 24 7.00 24.00 27.63
C ASP A 24 7.01 23.77 29.15
N ASN A 25 5.85 23.78 29.83
CA ASN A 25 5.73 23.94 31.28
C ASN A 25 4.85 22.89 32.01
N ALA A 26 4.40 21.82 31.37
CA ALA A 26 3.71 20.73 32.08
C ALA A 26 4.68 19.56 32.37
N PRO A 27 4.75 19.03 33.60
CA PRO A 27 5.53 17.83 33.88
C PRO A 27 4.96 16.65 33.11
N ALA A 28 5.81 16.04 32.28
CA ALA A 28 5.51 14.94 31.38
C ALA A 28 4.80 13.73 32.04
N SER A 29 4.95 13.55 33.36
CA SER A 29 4.49 12.37 34.09
C SER A 29 3.00 12.33 34.44
N GLU A 30 2.33 13.47 34.69
CA GLU A 30 0.92 13.46 35.13
C GLU A 30 -0.06 13.24 33.96
N GLU A 31 0.28 13.68 32.75
CA GLU A 31 -0.52 13.42 31.53
C GLU A 31 -0.23 12.05 30.89
N ALA A 32 0.97 11.49 31.13
CA ALA A 32 1.38 10.20 30.57
C ALA A 32 0.65 9.00 31.20
N VAL A 33 0.32 9.05 32.49
CA VAL A 33 -0.30 7.91 33.21
C VAL A 33 -1.70 7.55 32.66
N PRO A 34 -2.63 8.49 32.44
CA PRO A 34 -3.91 8.20 31.79
C PRO A 34 -3.76 7.71 30.34
N ALA A 35 -2.78 8.25 29.60
CA ALA A 35 -2.47 7.83 28.24
C ALA A 35 -1.93 6.39 28.21
N LEU A 36 -1.02 6.04 29.12
CA LEU A 36 -0.47 4.70 29.31
C LEU A 36 -1.53 3.68 29.73
N ALA A 37 -2.42 4.03 30.67
CA ALA A 37 -3.50 3.14 31.10
C ALA A 37 -4.52 2.89 29.97
N SER A 38 -4.79 3.92 29.16
CA SER A 38 -5.66 3.81 27.98
C SER A 38 -4.99 2.98 26.88
N LEU A 39 -3.70 3.20 26.65
CA LEU A 39 -2.87 2.44 25.73
C LEU A 39 -2.86 0.96 26.13
N GLN A 40 -2.57 0.63 27.40
CA GLN A 40 -2.62 -0.75 27.90
C GLN A 40 -3.97 -1.43 27.64
N ARG A 41 -5.09 -0.73 27.83
CA ARG A 41 -6.42 -1.28 27.56
C ARG A 41 -6.63 -1.61 26.07
N VAL A 42 -6.13 -0.76 25.17
CA VAL A 42 -6.19 -1.00 23.72
C VAL A 42 -5.23 -2.11 23.29
N LEU A 43 -4.00 -2.11 23.84
CA LEU A 43 -2.94 -3.08 23.56
C LEU A 43 -3.36 -4.52 23.88
N LEU A 44 -4.19 -4.73 24.91
CA LEU A 44 -4.69 -6.06 25.30
C LEU A 44 -5.53 -6.75 24.21
N GLY A 45 -6.12 -5.99 23.28
CA GLY A 45 -6.92 -6.52 22.18
C GLY A 45 -6.16 -6.68 20.85
N LEU A 46 -4.97 -6.09 20.73
CA LEU A 46 -4.19 -6.10 19.50
C LEU A 46 -3.33 -7.36 19.43
N LYS A 47 -3.30 -8.00 18.27
CA LYS A 47 -2.37 -9.12 17.99
C LYS A 47 -1.20 -8.68 17.11
N ASN A 48 -1.46 -7.77 16.17
CA ASN A 48 -0.48 -7.20 15.24
C ASN A 48 -0.71 -5.69 15.10
N GLY A 49 -0.05 -4.90 15.96
CA GLY A 49 -0.10 -3.44 15.92
C GLY A 49 1.00 -2.84 15.05
N LEU A 50 0.70 -1.77 14.33
CA LEU A 50 1.67 -0.92 13.64
C LEU A 50 1.73 0.44 14.33
N VAL A 51 2.92 0.88 14.73
CA VAL A 51 3.11 2.25 15.21
C VAL A 51 3.66 3.12 14.10
N LEU A 52 3.05 4.28 13.91
CA LEU A 52 3.52 5.34 13.04
C LEU A 52 3.82 6.55 13.91
N ASN A 53 5.07 7.02 13.89
CA ASN A 53 5.49 8.20 14.66
C ASN A 53 5.76 9.41 13.75
N LEU A 54 5.60 10.59 14.35
CA LEU A 54 6.05 11.87 13.81
C LEU A 54 7.14 12.44 14.74
N ALA A 55 8.40 12.33 14.31
CA ALA A 55 9.54 12.94 14.98
C ALA A 55 9.61 14.46 14.70
N ASN A 56 10.19 15.23 15.64
CA ASN A 56 10.55 16.67 15.63
C ASN A 56 10.04 17.63 14.52
N GLN A 57 9.64 18.84 14.93
CA GLN A 57 9.00 19.90 14.13
C GLN A 57 9.72 20.40 12.84
N ALA A 58 10.96 20.01 12.58
CA ALA A 58 11.69 20.41 11.37
C ALA A 58 11.79 19.27 10.32
N ASP A 59 11.62 18.02 10.73
CA ASP A 59 11.80 16.84 9.88
C ASP A 59 10.61 15.89 10.08
N PHE A 60 9.62 15.95 9.20
CA PHE A 60 8.55 14.95 9.16
C PHE A 60 9.15 13.58 8.80
N GLN A 61 9.50 12.79 9.81
CA GLN A 61 9.98 11.43 9.61
C GLN A 61 8.89 10.45 10.02
N LEU A 62 8.51 9.58 9.09
CA LEU A 62 7.65 8.44 9.32
C LEU A 62 8.53 7.24 9.65
N LYS A 63 8.48 6.73 10.88
CA LYS A 63 9.05 5.44 11.23
C LYS A 63 7.93 4.45 11.53
N VAL A 64 8.09 3.26 10.98
CA VAL A 64 7.23 2.12 11.23
C VAL A 64 7.88 1.26 12.32
N GLU A 65 7.22 1.08 13.47
CA GLU A 65 7.66 0.13 14.49
C GLU A 65 6.84 -1.16 14.39
N PRO A 66 7.42 -2.28 13.93
CA PRO A 66 6.71 -3.54 13.78
C PRO A 66 6.53 -4.29 15.11
N ASP A 67 7.39 -4.03 16.12
CA ASP A 67 7.25 -4.57 17.47
C ASP A 67 6.63 -3.52 18.40
N TYR A 68 5.30 -3.48 18.39
CA TYR A 68 4.55 -2.55 19.21
C TYR A 68 4.68 -2.85 20.72
N HIS A 69 5.02 -4.08 21.14
CA HIS A 69 5.21 -4.41 22.55
C HIS A 69 6.51 -3.81 23.08
N GLN A 70 7.60 -3.95 22.31
CA GLN A 70 8.86 -3.30 22.61
C GLN A 70 8.70 -1.77 22.66
N TRP A 71 8.02 -1.19 21.66
CA TRP A 71 7.71 0.24 21.64
C TRP A 71 6.88 0.68 22.86
N ALA A 72 5.84 -0.09 23.23
CA ALA A 72 5.01 0.24 24.38
C ALA A 72 5.81 0.22 25.69
N GLY A 73 6.81 -0.67 25.81
CA GLY A 73 7.73 -0.73 26.94
C GLY A 73 8.65 0.49 27.06
N THR A 74 8.95 1.18 25.96
CA THR A 74 9.80 2.37 25.93
C THR A 74 9.01 3.69 25.85
N TYR A 75 7.69 3.63 25.78
CA TYR A 75 6.82 4.79 25.54
C TYR A 75 6.94 5.88 26.60
N ALA A 76 6.99 5.50 27.88
CA ALA A 76 7.17 6.46 28.99
C ALA A 76 8.47 7.27 28.83
N HIS A 77 9.56 6.60 28.45
CA HIS A 77 10.84 7.24 28.21
C HIS A 77 10.78 8.25 27.05
N HIS A 78 10.08 7.93 25.97
CA HIS A 78 9.96 8.81 24.81
C HIS A 78 9.13 10.08 25.10
N ILE A 79 8.14 9.98 25.99
CA ILE A 79 7.39 11.15 26.50
C ILE A 79 8.31 12.01 27.38
N ASP A 80 9.00 11.40 28.34
CA ASP A 80 9.89 12.10 29.27
C ASP A 80 11.04 12.81 28.55
N SER A 81 11.58 12.21 27.49
CA SER A 81 12.66 12.78 26.67
C SER A 81 12.19 13.84 25.67
N ARG A 82 10.90 14.22 25.64
CA ARG A 82 10.29 15.15 24.67
C ARG A 82 10.55 14.77 23.20
N GLN A 83 10.74 13.49 22.91
CA GLN A 83 11.08 13.00 21.57
C GLN A 83 9.83 12.79 20.69
N LEU A 84 8.64 12.74 21.29
CA LEU A 84 7.38 12.47 20.60
C LEU A 84 6.44 13.67 20.63
N ARG A 85 5.87 14.01 19.46
CA ARG A 85 4.83 15.04 19.32
C ARG A 85 3.48 14.46 18.91
N ALA A 86 3.48 13.51 17.98
CA ALA A 86 2.28 12.77 17.60
C ALA A 86 2.63 11.34 17.15
N GLU A 87 1.78 10.38 17.51
CA GLU A 87 1.93 8.97 17.11
C GLU A 87 0.56 8.32 16.87
N ALA A 88 0.49 7.38 15.94
CA ALA A 88 -0.70 6.56 15.72
C ALA A 88 -0.35 5.08 15.88
N LEU A 89 -1.11 4.38 16.72
CA LEU A 89 -1.09 2.92 16.80
C LEU A 89 -2.29 2.38 16.00
N VAL A 90 -2.05 1.49 15.04
CA VAL A 90 -3.08 0.96 14.14
C VAL A 90 -3.14 -0.56 14.23
N ASP A 91 -4.35 -1.12 14.33
CA ASP A 91 -4.60 -2.56 14.19
C ASP A 91 -4.51 -2.97 12.70
N VAL A 92 -3.39 -3.58 12.32
CA VAL A 92 -3.15 -4.01 10.93
C VAL A 92 -4.14 -5.11 10.52
N ASP A 93 -4.49 -6.01 11.44
CA ASP A 93 -5.38 -7.13 11.15
C ASP A 93 -6.83 -6.67 11.02
N LEU A 94 -7.26 -5.65 11.78
CA LEU A 94 -8.55 -5.01 11.55
C LEU A 94 -8.57 -4.29 10.21
N PHE A 95 -7.57 -3.45 9.92
CA PHE A 95 -7.49 -2.75 8.64
C PHE A 95 -7.54 -3.74 7.47
N TRP A 96 -6.75 -4.80 7.54
CA TRP A 96 -6.73 -5.87 6.55
C TRP A 96 -8.08 -6.59 6.39
N ARG A 97 -8.75 -6.94 7.50
CA ARG A 97 -10.09 -7.55 7.44
C ARG A 97 -11.10 -6.62 6.78
N LYS A 98 -11.06 -5.31 7.10
CA LYS A 98 -11.94 -4.31 6.47
C LYS A 98 -11.64 -4.17 4.97
N VAL A 99 -10.37 -4.14 4.57
CA VAL A 99 -9.95 -4.14 3.16
C VAL A 99 -10.54 -5.36 2.43
N LYS A 100 -10.34 -6.56 2.98
CA LYS A 100 -10.88 -7.81 2.40
C LYS A 100 -12.40 -7.79 2.26
N ALA A 101 -13.12 -7.42 3.31
CA ALA A 101 -14.58 -7.38 3.30
C ALA A 101 -15.09 -6.37 2.26
N ARG A 102 -14.49 -5.19 2.19
CA ARG A 102 -14.88 -4.14 1.24
C ARG A 102 -14.53 -4.51 -0.19
N ALA A 103 -13.36 -5.08 -0.43
CA ALA A 103 -12.96 -5.59 -1.73
C ALA A 103 -13.91 -6.68 -2.24
N ALA A 104 -14.26 -7.65 -1.38
CA ALA A 104 -15.20 -8.71 -1.72
C ALA A 104 -16.57 -8.17 -2.13
N SER A 105 -17.09 -7.15 -1.42
CA SER A 105 -18.35 -6.48 -1.77
C SER A 105 -18.33 -5.77 -3.14
N ARG A 106 -17.13 -5.56 -3.72
CA ARG A 106 -16.91 -4.92 -5.02
C ARG A 106 -16.46 -5.92 -6.10
N GLY A 107 -16.48 -7.22 -5.82
CA GLY A 107 -16.02 -8.26 -6.74
C GLY A 107 -14.50 -8.28 -6.93
N LEU A 108 -13.74 -7.72 -5.99
CA LEU A 108 -12.28 -7.69 -6.00
C LEU A 108 -11.74 -8.80 -5.09
N VAL A 109 -10.67 -9.47 -5.50
CA VAL A 109 -10.00 -10.49 -4.69
C VAL A 109 -8.70 -9.94 -4.15
N VAL A 110 -8.53 -9.95 -2.83
CA VAL A 110 -7.30 -9.44 -2.19
C VAL A 110 -6.46 -10.62 -1.71
N ARG A 111 -5.20 -10.65 -2.13
CA ARG A 111 -4.19 -11.65 -1.76
C ARG A 111 -3.08 -10.96 -0.96
N ARG A 112 -2.47 -11.68 -0.02
CA ARG A 112 -1.32 -11.20 0.77
C ARG A 112 -0.19 -12.17 0.57
N ASP A 113 1.02 -11.66 0.35
CA ASP A 113 2.20 -12.50 0.32
C ASP A 113 2.53 -12.92 1.77
N GLN A 114 2.75 -14.21 2.01
CA GLN A 114 2.83 -14.75 3.37
C GLN A 114 4.18 -14.60 4.10
N PRO A 115 5.31 -14.23 3.49
CA PRO A 115 6.46 -13.74 4.25
C PRO A 115 6.46 -12.21 4.43
N ASP A 116 5.88 -11.43 3.49
CA ASP A 116 5.87 -9.97 3.55
C ASP A 116 4.46 -9.45 3.83
N VAL A 117 4.16 -9.28 5.12
CA VAL A 117 2.89 -8.72 5.61
C VAL A 117 2.55 -7.34 5.03
N GLN A 118 3.51 -6.61 4.48
CA GLN A 118 3.30 -5.29 3.90
C GLN A 118 2.82 -5.39 2.46
N ARG A 119 3.18 -6.45 1.74
CA ARG A 119 2.88 -6.62 0.32
C ARG A 119 1.59 -7.41 0.15
N ALA A 120 0.67 -6.81 -0.57
CA ALA A 120 -0.58 -7.42 -0.95
C ALA A 120 -0.90 -7.08 -2.40
N GLU A 121 -1.80 -7.86 -2.99
CA GLU A 121 -2.27 -7.68 -4.34
C GLU A 121 -3.78 -7.65 -4.36
N VAL A 122 -4.34 -6.81 -5.23
CA VAL A 122 -5.76 -6.87 -5.59
C VAL A 122 -5.85 -7.42 -7.01
N GLU A 123 -6.64 -8.47 -7.17
CA GLU A 123 -6.96 -9.06 -8.46
C GLU A 123 -8.32 -8.53 -8.94
N CYS A 124 -8.33 -8.04 -10.19
CA CYS A 124 -9.48 -7.43 -10.84
C CYS A 124 -9.34 -7.57 -12.35
N HIS A 125 -10.39 -8.06 -13.03
CA HIS A 125 -10.41 -8.26 -14.49
C HIS A 125 -9.23 -9.06 -15.06
N GLY A 126 -8.70 -10.03 -14.29
CA GLY A 126 -7.53 -10.82 -14.69
C GLY A 126 -6.18 -10.12 -14.47
N PHE A 127 -6.16 -8.87 -14.03
CA PHE A 127 -4.96 -8.15 -13.62
C PHE A 127 -4.74 -8.28 -12.12
N ARG A 128 -3.47 -8.38 -11.74
CA ARG A 128 -3.01 -8.24 -10.35
C ARG A 128 -2.38 -6.88 -10.17
N VAL A 129 -2.81 -6.13 -9.16
CA VAL A 129 -2.27 -4.81 -8.82
C VAL A 129 -1.64 -4.86 -7.42
N PRO A 130 -0.32 -4.67 -7.29
CA PRO A 130 0.36 -4.69 -6.01
C PRO A 130 0.08 -3.40 -5.24
N PHE A 131 0.01 -3.52 -3.91
CA PHE A 131 -0.04 -2.39 -3.00
C PHE A 131 0.72 -2.68 -1.71
N ASN A 132 1.12 -1.60 -1.02
CA ASN A 132 1.75 -1.68 0.28
C ASN A 132 0.74 -1.31 1.37
N LEU A 133 0.39 -2.28 2.23
CA LEU A 133 -0.59 -2.12 3.29
C LEU A 133 -0.21 -1.01 4.28
N TYR A 134 1.08 -0.91 4.65
CA TYR A 134 1.55 0.10 5.60
C TYR A 134 1.50 1.50 5.00
N ARG A 135 1.73 1.63 3.69
CA ARG A 135 1.54 2.89 2.98
C ARG A 135 0.09 3.36 3.05
N GLU A 136 -0.88 2.50 2.78
CA GLU A 136 -2.30 2.87 2.86
C GLU A 136 -2.72 3.23 4.30
N ILE A 137 -2.21 2.50 5.30
CA ILE A 137 -2.41 2.85 6.72
C ILE A 137 -1.81 4.21 7.05
N ALA A 138 -0.61 4.51 6.57
CA ALA A 138 0.02 5.82 6.77
C ALA A 138 -0.80 6.94 6.09
N CYS A 139 -1.27 6.73 4.85
CA CYS A 139 -2.13 7.68 4.15
C CYS A 139 -3.44 7.97 4.91
N MET A 140 -4.06 6.94 5.49
CA MET A 140 -5.24 7.07 6.36
C MET A 140 -4.95 7.99 7.55
N VAL A 141 -3.87 7.70 8.28
CA VAL A 141 -3.48 8.44 9.49
C VAL A 141 -3.14 9.89 9.15
N PHE A 142 -2.32 10.13 8.12
CA PHE A 142 -1.91 11.48 7.74
C PHE A 142 -3.03 12.34 7.22
N SER A 143 -4.01 11.74 6.54
CA SER A 143 -5.17 12.45 6.05
C SER A 143 -6.25 12.65 7.12
N ALA A 144 -6.01 12.14 8.35
CA ALA A 144 -7.00 12.08 9.44
C ALA A 144 -8.36 11.53 8.97
N ARG A 145 -8.31 10.53 8.08
CA ARG A 145 -9.50 9.93 7.46
C ARG A 145 -10.00 8.76 8.28
N HIS A 146 -11.31 8.55 8.20
CA HIS A 146 -11.92 7.32 8.67
C HIS A 146 -11.37 6.13 7.86
N MET A 147 -11.17 4.98 8.53
CA MET A 147 -10.63 3.79 7.89
C MET A 147 -11.47 3.35 6.68
N GLU A 148 -12.79 3.48 6.76
CA GLU A 148 -13.70 3.08 5.69
C GLU A 148 -13.62 3.98 4.46
N ASP A 149 -13.37 5.28 4.67
CA ASP A 149 -13.19 6.25 3.60
C ASP A 149 -11.88 6.00 2.87
N GLU A 150 -10.78 5.80 3.60
CA GLU A 150 -9.49 5.50 2.97
C GLU A 150 -9.55 4.18 2.20
N ILE A 151 -10.13 3.12 2.77
CA ILE A 151 -10.29 1.84 2.06
C ILE A 151 -11.17 2.01 0.82
N THR A 152 -12.23 2.80 0.90
CA THR A 152 -13.14 3.06 -0.22
C THR A 152 -12.43 3.78 -1.35
N GLU A 153 -11.63 4.79 -1.04
CA GLU A 153 -10.85 5.54 -2.02
C GLU A 153 -9.72 4.69 -2.61
N PHE A 154 -8.95 3.98 -1.77
CA PHE A 154 -7.92 3.03 -2.19
C PHE A 154 -8.45 2.03 -3.21
N LEU A 155 -9.57 1.35 -2.90
CA LEU A 155 -10.14 0.36 -3.82
C LEU A 155 -10.68 1.00 -5.10
N ALA A 156 -11.12 2.26 -5.07
CA ALA A 156 -11.51 3.00 -6.27
C ALA A 156 -10.28 3.30 -7.16
N ARG A 157 -9.15 3.72 -6.58
CA ARG A 157 -7.88 3.92 -7.30
C ARG A 157 -7.42 2.63 -8.00
N ILE A 158 -7.49 1.50 -7.29
CA ILE A 158 -7.15 0.18 -7.85
C ILE A 158 -8.07 -0.17 -9.02
N LYS A 159 -9.38 0.04 -8.88
CA LYS A 159 -10.33 -0.24 -9.97
C LYS A 159 -10.04 0.61 -11.21
N ALA A 160 -9.79 1.90 -11.04
CA ALA A 160 -9.42 2.80 -12.13
C ALA A 160 -8.11 2.34 -12.82
N ALA A 161 -7.12 1.88 -12.05
CA ALA A 161 -5.91 1.31 -12.62
C ALA A 161 -6.21 0.04 -13.45
N CYS A 162 -7.13 -0.82 -13.01
CA CYS A 162 -7.51 -2.02 -13.77
C CYS A 162 -8.27 -1.69 -15.06
N GLU A 163 -9.11 -0.65 -15.04
CA GLU A 163 -9.78 -0.14 -16.25
C GLU A 163 -8.76 0.40 -17.27
N MET A 164 -7.76 1.16 -16.79
CA MET A 164 -6.63 1.61 -17.61
C MET A 164 -5.83 0.44 -18.18
N LEU A 165 -5.49 -0.57 -17.38
CA LEU A 165 -4.78 -1.76 -17.84
C LEU A 165 -5.57 -2.56 -18.87
N THR A 166 -6.89 -2.63 -18.72
CA THR A 166 -7.79 -3.26 -19.70
C THR A 166 -7.68 -2.56 -21.04
N HIS A 167 -7.68 -1.22 -21.05
CA HIS A 167 -7.52 -0.44 -22.28
C HIS A 167 -6.19 -0.74 -22.97
N TYR A 168 -5.07 -0.66 -22.25
CA TYR A 168 -3.76 -0.96 -22.83
C TYR A 168 -3.61 -2.41 -23.28
N TYR A 169 -4.21 -3.36 -22.57
CA TYR A 169 -4.20 -4.76 -22.98
C TYR A 169 -4.95 -4.97 -24.31
N LEU A 170 -6.12 -4.34 -24.48
CA LEU A 170 -6.88 -4.40 -25.73
C LEU A 170 -6.10 -3.78 -26.90
N GLU A 171 -5.45 -2.64 -26.66
CA GLU A 171 -4.59 -1.99 -27.66
C GLU A 171 -3.39 -2.87 -28.00
N PHE A 172 -2.71 -3.43 -27.00
CA PHE A 172 -1.60 -4.35 -27.18
C PHE A 172 -2.01 -5.59 -27.99
N ALA A 173 -3.16 -6.19 -27.67
CA ALA A 173 -3.72 -7.31 -28.42
C ALA A 173 -4.02 -6.93 -29.88
N GLY A 174 -4.52 -5.71 -30.12
CA GLY A 174 -4.72 -5.18 -31.48
C GLY A 174 -3.42 -5.02 -32.26
N ILE A 175 -2.37 -4.48 -31.63
CA ILE A 175 -1.05 -4.28 -32.25
C ILE A 175 -0.41 -5.62 -32.63
N PHE A 176 -0.59 -6.66 -31.81
CA PHE A 176 0.00 -7.97 -32.02
C PHE A 176 -1.01 -9.03 -32.52
N ALA A 177 -2.09 -8.62 -33.19
CA ALA A 177 -3.21 -9.50 -33.57
C ALA A 177 -2.83 -10.75 -34.40
N GLN A 178 -1.67 -10.74 -35.06
CA GLN A 178 -1.11 -11.90 -35.78
C GLN A 178 -0.44 -12.95 -34.88
N HIS A 179 -0.46 -12.75 -33.56
CA HIS A 179 0.13 -13.60 -32.54
C HIS A 179 -0.91 -13.97 -31.48
N THR A 180 -0.61 -15.00 -30.67
CA THR A 180 -1.40 -15.27 -29.46
C THR A 180 -1.00 -14.28 -28.38
N VAL A 181 -1.96 -13.49 -27.89
CA VAL A 181 -1.75 -12.51 -26.82
C VAL A 181 -2.52 -12.92 -25.58
N PHE A 182 -1.87 -12.86 -24.41
CA PHE A 182 -2.50 -13.18 -23.12
C PHE A 182 -1.83 -12.41 -21.98
N ILE A 183 -2.42 -12.48 -20.78
CA ILE A 183 -1.83 -11.95 -19.55
C ILE A 183 -1.10 -13.09 -18.84
N GLY A 184 0.21 -12.94 -18.64
CA GLY A 184 1.06 -13.89 -17.93
C GLY A 184 1.66 -13.25 -16.70
N ASP A 185 1.20 -13.67 -15.51
CA ASP A 185 1.53 -13.03 -14.24
C ASP A 185 1.30 -11.50 -14.31
N HIS A 186 2.35 -10.69 -14.27
CA HIS A 186 2.27 -9.23 -14.39
C HIS A 186 2.70 -8.68 -15.77
N HIS A 187 2.59 -9.48 -16.82
CA HIS A 187 2.99 -9.11 -18.19
C HIS A 187 1.84 -9.23 -19.20
N PHE A 188 1.82 -8.33 -20.18
CA PHE A 188 1.14 -8.56 -21.46
C PHE A 188 2.08 -9.35 -22.36
N VAL A 189 1.67 -10.53 -22.77
CA VAL A 189 2.56 -11.55 -23.30
C VAL A 189 2.18 -11.89 -24.74
N VAL A 190 3.17 -12.06 -25.63
CA VAL A 190 2.98 -12.39 -27.05
C VAL A 190 3.66 -13.71 -27.39
N SER A 191 2.90 -14.75 -27.75
CA SER A 191 3.43 -16.06 -28.16
C SER A 191 3.28 -16.33 -29.65
N ARG A 192 4.24 -17.10 -30.20
CA ARG A 192 4.21 -17.72 -31.53
C ARG A 192 4.07 -19.24 -31.37
N GLY A 193 2.87 -19.72 -31.06
CA GLY A 193 2.61 -21.16 -30.88
C GLY A 193 3.31 -21.76 -29.67
N ASP A 194 3.64 -23.05 -29.75
CA ASP A 194 3.96 -23.88 -28.57
C ASP A 194 5.42 -23.83 -28.09
N ASP A 195 6.36 -23.19 -28.81
CA ASP A 195 7.80 -23.41 -28.58
C ASP A 195 8.67 -22.13 -28.49
N VAL A 196 8.09 -20.99 -28.09
CA VAL A 196 8.80 -19.69 -28.07
C VAL A 196 8.87 -19.08 -26.67
N ARG A 197 10.08 -18.63 -26.27
CA ARG A 197 10.26 -17.71 -25.13
C ARG A 197 9.42 -16.47 -25.35
N VAL A 198 8.44 -16.27 -24.48
CA VAL A 198 7.35 -15.32 -24.72
C VAL A 198 7.77 -13.89 -24.35
N PRO A 199 7.97 -12.95 -25.30
CA PRO A 199 8.22 -11.56 -24.94
C PRO A 199 6.97 -10.97 -24.27
N GLY A 200 7.19 -10.08 -23.31
CA GLY A 200 6.10 -9.39 -22.67
C GLY A 200 6.45 -8.02 -22.15
N LEU A 201 5.41 -7.20 -22.02
CA LEU A 201 5.46 -5.88 -21.38
C LEU A 201 4.98 -6.04 -19.93
N ASN A 202 5.85 -5.72 -18.96
CA ASN A 202 5.46 -5.64 -17.56
C ASN A 202 4.41 -4.52 -17.39
N TYR A 203 3.16 -4.87 -17.10
CA TYR A 203 2.10 -3.88 -17.02
C TYR A 203 2.08 -3.13 -15.67
N TRP A 204 2.80 -3.61 -14.64
CA TRP A 204 2.97 -2.84 -13.40
C TRP A 204 3.74 -1.54 -13.61
N SER A 205 4.61 -1.48 -14.62
CA SER A 205 5.31 -0.23 -14.95
C SER A 205 4.35 0.87 -15.41
N LEU A 206 3.14 0.52 -15.87
CA LEU A 206 2.12 1.49 -16.29
C LEU A 206 1.43 2.15 -15.09
N ILE A 207 1.20 1.39 -14.02
CA ILE A 207 0.47 1.84 -12.82
C ILE A 207 1.27 2.91 -12.04
N GLY A 208 2.60 2.77 -12.01
CA GLY A 208 3.48 3.69 -11.31
C GLY A 208 4.05 4.83 -12.16
N SER A 209 3.69 4.91 -13.45
CA SER A 209 4.29 5.89 -14.37
C SER A 209 3.56 7.22 -14.35
N SER A 210 4.33 8.32 -14.38
CA SER A 210 3.79 9.67 -14.62
C SER A 210 3.34 9.87 -16.07
N ASN A 211 3.76 9.00 -16.99
CA ASN A 211 3.32 8.98 -18.38
C ASN A 211 3.11 7.52 -18.85
N PRO A 212 1.93 6.95 -18.55
CA PRO A 212 1.59 5.57 -18.92
C PRO A 212 1.66 5.31 -20.43
N ASP A 213 1.24 6.26 -21.27
CA ASP A 213 1.28 6.13 -22.74
C ASP A 213 2.72 5.96 -23.25
N PHE A 214 3.63 6.83 -22.81
CA PHE A 214 5.04 6.71 -23.19
C PHE A 214 5.63 5.37 -22.76
N THR A 215 5.30 4.94 -21.54
CA THR A 215 5.78 3.66 -20.97
C THR A 215 5.23 2.47 -21.76
N PHE A 216 3.96 2.54 -22.16
CA PHE A 216 3.30 1.55 -22.99
C PHE A 216 3.99 1.42 -24.35
N TRP A 217 4.18 2.54 -25.07
CA TRP A 217 4.80 2.54 -26.40
C TRP A 217 6.26 2.08 -26.36
N LEU A 218 7.01 2.44 -25.32
CA LEU A 218 8.37 1.93 -25.09
C LEU A 218 8.37 0.40 -24.95
N GLY A 219 7.40 -0.14 -24.21
CA GLY A 219 7.18 -1.58 -24.06
C GLY A 219 6.83 -2.28 -25.36
N VAL A 220 5.88 -1.73 -26.13
CA VAL A 220 5.49 -2.23 -27.45
C VAL A 220 6.69 -2.28 -28.40
N ASP A 221 7.50 -1.23 -28.44
CA ASP A 221 8.69 -1.17 -29.29
C ASP A 221 9.73 -2.22 -28.89
N ALA A 222 9.93 -2.45 -27.60
CA ALA A 222 10.82 -3.51 -27.11
C ALA A 222 10.36 -4.90 -27.58
N VAL A 223 9.06 -5.19 -27.47
CA VAL A 223 8.48 -6.46 -27.97
C VAL A 223 8.64 -6.58 -29.49
N LYS A 224 8.35 -5.53 -30.26
CA LYS A 224 8.54 -5.52 -31.73
C LYS A 224 9.99 -5.79 -32.12
N ARG A 225 10.95 -5.13 -31.47
CA ARG A 225 12.39 -5.34 -31.73
C ARG A 225 12.81 -6.77 -31.42
N PHE A 226 12.33 -7.35 -30.32
CA PHE A 226 12.62 -8.72 -29.95
C PHE A 226 12.08 -9.71 -31.00
N LEU A 227 10.83 -9.53 -31.44
CA LEU A 227 10.22 -10.37 -32.47
C LEU A 227 10.95 -10.25 -33.82
N ALA A 228 11.31 -9.03 -34.24
CA ALA A 228 12.02 -8.78 -35.50
C ALA A 228 13.46 -9.34 -35.51
N ALA A 229 14.18 -9.26 -34.38
CA ALA A 229 15.52 -9.83 -34.26
C ALA A 229 15.50 -11.36 -34.47
N ARG A 230 14.45 -12.03 -33.99
CA ARG A 230 14.28 -13.48 -34.15
C ARG A 230 13.99 -13.90 -35.59
N GLU A 231 13.23 -13.11 -36.32
CA GLU A 231 12.95 -13.39 -37.74
C GLU A 231 14.21 -13.32 -38.60
N LYS A 232 15.15 -12.44 -38.27
CA LYS A 232 16.45 -12.35 -38.96
C LYS A 232 17.32 -13.57 -38.69
N THR A 233 17.31 -14.12 -37.48
CA THR A 233 18.05 -15.35 -37.15
C THR A 233 17.40 -16.64 -37.67
N ALA A 234 16.10 -16.62 -37.97
CA ALA A 234 15.37 -17.80 -38.47
C ALA A 234 15.38 -17.95 -40.00
N ARG A 235 15.82 -16.92 -40.75
CA ARG A 235 16.01 -17.04 -42.20
C ARG A 235 17.41 -17.59 -42.51
N PRO A 236 17.55 -18.77 -43.14
CA PRO A 236 18.85 -19.20 -43.64
C PRO A 236 19.33 -18.21 -44.72
N MET A 237 20.62 -17.89 -44.70
CA MET A 237 21.27 -17.12 -45.77
C MET A 237 21.15 -17.91 -47.07
N ASN A 238 20.33 -17.43 -47.99
CA ASN A 238 20.36 -17.79 -49.40
C ASN A 238 20.96 -16.64 -50.18
#